data_AF-A0A133N1S4-F1
#
_entry.id   AF-A0A133N1S4-F1
#
_cell.length_a   1.000
_cell.length_b   1.000
_cell.length_c   1.000
_cell.angle_alpha   90.00
_cell.angle_beta   90.00
_cell.angle_gamma   90.00
#
_symmetry.space_group_name_H-M   'P 1'
#
loop_
_entity.id
_entity.type
_entity.pdbx_description
1 polymer ?
#
loop_
_entity_poly.entity_id
_entity_poly.type
_entity_poly.pdbx_seq_one_letter_code
_entity_poly.pdbx_strand_id
1 'polypeptide(L)'
;MLKVTFLELLVRGIPEAFLMVLAAYCFANKKVNRKNYVVSSLIIALVVYLVRFLPISYGVHTILNVFVLIFLIFNINKIDLIASIRASILILMILFVCEGLNIWFVQYVLNKNLSDLFKNSLDKVIFGTPSTIIFGTIVILYYLIASKKGKLR
;
A
#
# COMPACT_ATOMS: atom_id res chain seq x y z
N MET A 1 4.35 -21.69 -2.10
CA MET A 1 5.25 -20.94 -1.18
C MET A 1 5.77 -19.72 -1.91
N LEU A 2 5.16 -18.56 -1.70
CA LEU A 2 5.56 -17.32 -2.35
C LEU A 2 6.85 -16.82 -1.68
N LYS A 3 8.02 -17.26 -2.17
CA LYS A 3 9.30 -16.64 -1.81
C LYS A 3 9.28 -15.22 -2.36
N VAL A 4 8.85 -14.27 -1.53
CA VAL A 4 9.01 -12.84 -1.80
C VAL A 4 10.50 -12.59 -1.86
N THR A 5 10.98 -12.17 -3.03
CA THR A 5 12.42 -11.90 -3.18
C THR A 5 12.71 -10.60 -2.45
N PHE A 6 13.87 -10.47 -1.81
CA PHE A 6 14.25 -9.22 -1.13
C PHE A 6 14.15 -7.98 -2.05
N LEU A 7 14.39 -8.18 -3.35
CA LEU A 7 14.24 -7.19 -4.40
C LEU A 7 12.78 -6.71 -4.57
N GLU A 8 11.80 -7.61 -4.45
CA GLU A 8 10.37 -7.26 -4.50
C GLU A 8 9.97 -6.37 -3.31
N LEU A 9 10.55 -6.63 -2.14
CA LEU A 9 10.32 -5.77 -0.98
C LEU A 9 10.92 -4.38 -1.18
N LEU A 10 12.14 -4.28 -1.69
CA LEU A 10 12.79 -2.98 -1.89
C LEU A 10 12.08 -2.15 -2.97
N VAL A 11 11.74 -2.76 -4.10
CA VAL A 11 11.20 -2.05 -5.27
C VAL A 11 9.70 -1.77 -5.14
N ARG A 12 8.95 -2.67 -4.50
CA ARG A 12 7.49 -2.53 -4.39
C ARG A 12 7.03 -2.31 -2.95
N GLY A 13 7.48 -3.16 -2.03
CA GLY A 13 7.02 -3.14 -0.63
C GLY A 13 7.28 -1.82 0.09
N ILE A 14 8.50 -1.28 -0.02
CA ILE A 14 8.86 -0.01 0.62
C ILE A 14 8.09 1.16 -0.01
N PRO A 15 8.07 1.37 -1.34
CA PRO A 15 7.27 2.44 -1.93
C PRO A 15 5.79 2.36 -1.56
N GLU A 16 5.21 1.16 -1.58
CA GLU A 16 3.81 0.94 -1.21
C GLU A 16 3.54 1.35 0.25
N ALA A 17 4.39 0.94 1.19
CA ALA A 17 4.31 1.34 2.59
C ALA A 17 4.36 2.87 2.79
N PHE A 18 5.27 3.54 2.08
CA PHE A 18 5.38 5.01 2.11
C PHE A 18 4.11 5.69 1.55
N LEU A 19 3.54 5.14 0.47
CA LEU A 19 2.32 5.64 -0.13
C LEU A 19 1.09 5.42 0.77
N MET A 20 0.99 4.28 1.45
CA MET A 20 -0.13 4.00 2.38
C MET A 20 -0.16 5.01 3.53
N VAL A 21 0.99 5.30 4.15
CA VAL A 21 1.05 6.29 5.23
C VAL A 21 0.76 7.70 4.68
N LEU A 22 1.23 8.03 3.48
CA LEU A 22 0.95 9.33 2.87
C LEU A 22 -0.54 9.50 2.57
N ALA A 23 -1.17 8.46 2.03
CA ALA A 23 -2.61 8.40 1.80
C ALA A 23 -3.39 8.56 3.10
N ALA A 24 -2.91 7.98 4.21
CA ALA A 24 -3.54 8.15 5.51
C ALA A 24 -3.53 9.61 5.98
N TYR A 25 -2.40 10.31 5.86
CA TYR A 25 -2.33 11.75 6.15
C TYR A 25 -3.28 12.56 5.25
N CYS A 26 -3.34 12.21 3.97
CA CYS A 26 -4.22 12.85 2.99
C CYS A 26 -5.69 12.71 3.37
N PHE A 27 -6.16 11.48 3.59
CA PHE A 27 -7.57 11.21 3.90
C PHE A 27 -7.96 11.71 5.30
N ALA A 28 -7.00 11.76 6.23
CA ALA A 28 -7.20 12.39 7.53
C ALA A 28 -7.11 13.93 7.48
N ASN A 29 -6.83 14.54 6.32
CA ASN A 29 -6.63 15.98 6.14
C ASN A 29 -5.61 16.59 7.13
N LYS A 30 -4.58 15.82 7.50
CA LYS A 30 -3.58 16.24 8.48
C LYS A 30 -2.25 16.54 7.82
N LYS A 31 -1.56 17.58 8.28
CA LYS A 31 -0.19 17.85 7.82
C LYS A 31 0.76 16.68 8.10
N VAL A 32 1.56 16.36 7.09
CA VAL A 32 2.56 15.30 7.15
C VAL A 32 3.69 15.73 8.08
N ASN A 33 3.85 15.04 9.20
CA ASN A 33 5.02 15.18 10.06
C ASN A 33 6.12 14.27 9.54
N ARG A 34 7.21 14.85 9.01
CA ARG A 34 8.30 14.10 8.37
C ARG A 34 8.89 12.99 9.25
N LYS A 35 9.06 13.23 10.56
CA LYS A 35 9.63 12.24 11.48
C LYS A 35 8.68 11.04 11.64
N ASN A 36 7.43 11.31 11.99
CA ASN A 36 6.43 10.27 12.25
C ASN A 36 6.05 9.52 10.97
N TYR A 37 6.02 10.23 9.83
CA TYR A 37 5.82 9.66 8.51
C TYR A 37 6.87 8.59 8.19
N VAL A 38 8.16 8.93 8.26
CA VAL A 38 9.24 7.98 7.95
C VAL A 38 9.22 6.79 8.92
N VAL A 39 9.03 7.03 10.22
CA VAL A 39 8.97 5.96 11.23
C VAL A 39 7.80 5.00 10.96
N SER A 40 6.59 5.51 10.74
CA SER A 40 5.42 4.67 10.48
C SER A 40 5.55 3.91 9.15
N SER A 41 6.11 4.52 8.11
CA SER A 41 6.35 3.87 6.82
C SER A 41 7.38 2.73 6.90
N LEU A 42 8.45 2.91 7.68
CA LEU A 42 9.44 1.84 7.88
C LEU A 42 8.86 0.69 8.70
N ILE A 43 8.11 0.98 9.76
CA ILE A 43 7.49 -0.05 10.60
C ILE A 43 6.48 -0.85 9.77
N ILE A 44 5.59 -0.20 9.01
CA ILE A 44 4.60 -0.93 8.21
C ILE A 44 5.28 -1.76 7.10
N ALA A 45 6.34 -1.26 6.47
CA ALA A 45 7.11 -2.04 5.48
C ALA A 45 7.71 -3.31 6.10
N LEU A 46 8.29 -3.18 7.30
CA LEU A 46 8.84 -4.32 8.03
C LEU A 46 7.74 -5.31 8.44
N VAL A 47 6.61 -4.83 8.95
CA VAL A 47 5.50 -5.70 9.35
C VAL A 47 4.91 -6.42 8.15
N VAL A 48 4.68 -5.74 7.03
CA VAL A 48 4.19 -6.35 5.78
C VAL A 48 5.13 -7.45 5.31
N TYR A 49 6.45 -7.27 5.45
CA TYR A 49 7.43 -8.31 5.15
C TYR A 49 7.31 -9.52 6.06
N LEU A 50 7.28 -9.29 7.38
CA LEU A 50 7.19 -10.35 8.38
C LEU A 50 5.90 -11.15 8.22
N VAL A 51 4.77 -10.46 8.01
CA VAL A 51 3.45 -11.07 7.79
C VAL A 51 3.47 -11.98 6.57
N ARG A 52 4.16 -11.60 5.48
CA ARG A 52 4.30 -12.44 4.29
C ARG A 52 5.11 -13.73 4.49
N PHE A 53 5.92 -13.85 5.55
CA PHE A 53 6.56 -15.12 5.91
C PHE A 53 5.62 -16.09 6.62
N LEU A 54 4.52 -15.61 7.19
CA LEU A 54 3.57 -16.51 7.82
C LEU A 54 2.83 -17.32 6.73
N PRO A 55 2.63 -18.63 6.92
CA PRO A 55 1.97 -19.51 5.95
C PRO A 55 0.43 -19.32 5.98
N ILE A 56 -0.04 -18.09 5.82
CA ILE A 56 -1.47 -17.74 5.83
C ILE A 56 -1.96 -17.55 4.40
N SER A 57 -3.26 -17.78 4.19
CA SER A 57 -3.94 -17.52 2.93
C SER A 57 -3.77 -16.08 2.45
N TYR A 58 -3.68 -15.92 1.13
CA TYR A 58 -3.64 -14.62 0.46
C TYR A 58 -4.92 -13.83 0.80
N GLY A 59 -4.79 -12.63 1.33
CA GLY A 59 -5.90 -11.79 1.81
C GLY A 59 -5.96 -11.62 3.34
N VAL A 60 -5.67 -12.66 4.12
CA VAL A 60 -5.60 -12.52 5.60
C VAL A 60 -4.44 -11.60 5.99
N HIS A 61 -3.31 -11.73 5.30
CA HIS A 61 -2.18 -10.82 5.40
C HIS A 61 -2.57 -9.35 5.19
N THR A 62 -3.43 -9.08 4.21
CA THR A 62 -3.89 -7.72 3.89
C THR A 62 -4.74 -7.15 5.01
N ILE A 63 -5.66 -7.95 5.56
CA ILE A 63 -6.47 -7.55 6.71
C ILE A 63 -5.59 -7.24 7.92
N LEU A 64 -4.61 -8.10 8.21
CA LEU A 64 -3.68 -7.89 9.31
C LEU A 64 -2.85 -6.60 9.13
N ASN A 65 -2.38 -6.34 7.91
CA ASN A 65 -1.66 -5.11 7.59
C ASN A 65 -2.52 -3.85 7.79
N VAL A 66 -3.83 -3.92 7.51
CA VAL A 66 -4.76 -2.81 7.77
C VAL A 66 -4.88 -2.53 9.27
N PHE A 67 -4.97 -3.55 10.12
CA PHE A 67 -4.99 -3.36 11.57
C PHE A 67 -3.71 -2.68 12.07
N VAL A 68 -2.56 -3.14 11.59
CA VAL A 68 -1.26 -2.54 11.93
C VAL A 68 -1.20 -1.09 11.46
N LEU A 69 -1.69 -0.80 10.24
CA LEU A 69 -1.73 0.54 9.70
C LEU A 69 -2.58 1.48 10.57
N ILE A 70 -3.78 1.07 10.97
CA ILE A 70 -4.65 1.84 11.88
C ILE A 70 -3.92 2.14 13.20
N PHE A 71 -3.27 1.12 13.78
CA PHE A 71 -2.53 1.26 15.04
C PHE A 71 -1.38 2.27 14.92
N LEU A 72 -0.60 2.22 13.84
CA LEU A 72 0.51 3.14 13.60
C LEU A 72 0.02 4.58 13.38
N ILE A 73 -1.04 4.74 12.59
CA ILE A 73 -1.61 6.06 12.29
C ILE A 73 -2.15 6.71 13.58
N PHE A 74 -2.85 5.94 14.42
CA PHE A 74 -3.39 6.44 15.68
C PHE A 74 -2.29 6.78 16.69
N ASN A 75 -1.38 5.84 16.97
CA ASN A 75 -0.40 6.00 18.05
C ASN A 75 0.77 6.92 17.69
N ILE A 76 1.33 6.77 16.48
CA ILE A 76 2.53 7.47 16.03
C ILE A 76 2.16 8.76 15.32
N ASN A 77 1.23 8.70 14.35
CA ASN A 77 0.87 9.88 13.55
C ASN A 77 -0.14 10.80 14.26
N LYS A 78 -0.63 10.37 15.44
CA LYS A 78 -1.57 11.12 16.31
C LYS A 78 -2.83 11.56 15.57
N ILE A 79 -3.30 10.76 14.62
CA ILE A 79 -4.56 10.99 13.91
C ILE A 79 -5.67 10.32 14.73
N ASP A 80 -6.85 10.94 14.82
CA ASP A 80 -7.96 10.37 15.60
C ASP A 80 -8.31 8.95 15.14
N LEU A 81 -8.78 8.11 16.07
CA LEU A 81 -9.08 6.71 15.79
C LEU A 81 -10.09 6.55 14.64
N ILE A 82 -11.17 7.34 14.66
CA ILE A 82 -12.21 7.32 13.62
C ILE A 82 -11.63 7.71 12.26
N ALA A 83 -10.78 8.74 12.22
CA ALA A 83 -10.12 9.17 10.98
C ALA A 83 -9.12 8.11 10.49
N SER A 84 -8.40 7.46 11.40
CA SER A 84 -7.44 6.39 11.10
C SER A 84 -8.12 5.17 10.48
N ILE A 85 -9.27 4.76 11.04
CA ILE A 85 -10.08 3.65 10.51
C ILE A 85 -10.62 4.01 9.13
N ARG A 86 -11.25 5.18 8.97
CA ARG A 86 -11.79 5.63 7.68
C ARG A 86 -10.71 5.69 6.60
N ALA A 87 -9.55 6.27 6.91
CA ALA A 87 -8.44 6.37 5.98
C ALA A 87 -7.89 5.00 5.58
N SER A 88 -7.72 4.08 6.54
CA SER A 88 -7.18 2.74 6.27
C SER A 88 -8.13 1.88 5.43
N ILE A 89 -9.44 1.99 5.67
CA ILE A 89 -10.45 1.31 4.84
C ILE A 89 -10.46 1.87 3.42
N LEU A 90 -10.38 3.20 3.25
CA LEU A 90 -10.29 3.82 1.93
C LEU A 90 -9.04 3.36 1.18
N ILE A 91 -7.89 3.32 1.86
CA ILE A 91 -6.64 2.79 1.29
C ILE A 91 -6.84 1.36 0.82
N LEU A 92 -7.42 0.49 1.66
CA LEU A 92 -7.69 -0.91 1.31
C LEU A 92 -8.55 -1.01 0.04
N MET A 93 -9.65 -0.25 -0.04
CA MET A 93 -10.53 -0.26 -1.21
C MET A 93 -9.79 0.16 -2.48
N ILE A 94 -9.03 1.25 -2.43
CA ILE A 94 -8.27 1.74 -3.59
C ILE A 94 -7.22 0.70 -4.01
N LEU A 95 -6.50 0.09 -3.05
CA LEU A 95 -5.51 -0.94 -3.34
C LEU A 95 -6.16 -2.14 -4.04
N PHE A 96 -7.32 -2.58 -3.56
CA PHE A 96 -8.05 -3.70 -4.13
C PHE A 96 -8.51 -3.43 -5.57
N VAL A 97 -8.99 -2.21 -5.84
CA VAL A 97 -9.33 -1.76 -7.19
C VAL A 97 -8.09 -1.71 -8.07
N CYS A 98 -6.97 -1.18 -7.58
CA CYS A 98 -5.72 -1.10 -8.33
C CYS A 98 -5.16 -2.50 -8.67
N GLU A 99 -5.20 -3.44 -7.73
CA GLU A 99 -4.77 -4.82 -7.98
C GLU A 99 -5.72 -5.55 -8.94
N GLY A 100 -7.03 -5.37 -8.80
CA GLY A 100 -8.02 -5.94 -9.70
C GLY A 100 -7.87 -5.44 -11.14
N LEU A 101 -7.69 -4.13 -11.31
CA LEU A 101 -7.41 -3.52 -12.63
C LEU A 101 -6.10 -4.04 -13.22
N ASN A 102 -5.08 -4.25 -12.38
CA ASN A 102 -3.80 -4.76 -12.84
C ASN A 102 -3.91 -6.22 -13.32
N ILE A 103 -4.60 -7.08 -12.58
CA ILE A 103 -4.89 -8.46 -13.02
C ILE A 103 -5.66 -8.45 -14.34
N TRP A 104 -6.68 -7.60 -14.44
CA TRP A 104 -7.47 -7.45 -15.67
C TRP A 104 -6.59 -7.00 -16.85
N PHE A 105 -5.74 -5.99 -16.66
CA PHE A 105 -4.81 -5.53 -17.69
C PHE A 105 -3.85 -6.64 -18.14
N VAL A 106 -3.26 -7.38 -17.19
CA VAL A 106 -2.32 -8.46 -17.50
C VAL A 106 -2.99 -9.63 -18.24
N GLN A 107 -4.23 -9.98 -17.89
CA GLN A 107 -4.95 -11.05 -18.57
C GLN A 107 -5.42 -10.64 -19.96
N TYR A 108 -6.03 -9.47 -20.10
CA TYR A 108 -6.71 -9.08 -21.35
C TYR A 108 -5.82 -8.34 -22.34
N VAL A 109 -4.82 -7.58 -21.87
CA VAL A 109 -3.94 -6.80 -22.76
C VAL A 109 -2.67 -7.57 -23.08
N LEU A 110 -2.09 -8.25 -22.08
CA LEU A 110 -0.84 -9.01 -22.25
C LEU A 110 -1.06 -10.48 -22.61
N ASN A 111 -2.31 -10.98 -22.58
CA ASN A 111 -2.68 -12.37 -22.90
C ASN A 111 -1.84 -13.43 -22.15
N LYS A 112 -1.26 -13.08 -20.98
CA LYS A 112 -0.49 -14.02 -20.17
C LYS A 112 -1.39 -14.71 -19.16
N ASN A 113 -1.30 -16.03 -19.10
CA ASN A 113 -1.96 -16.81 -18.08
C ASN A 113 -1.33 -16.51 -16.70
N LEU A 114 -2.20 -16.26 -15.70
CA LEU A 114 -1.77 -16.02 -14.32
C LEU A 114 -0.85 -17.14 -13.82
N SER A 115 -1.12 -18.39 -14.20
CA SER A 115 -0.32 -19.57 -13.83
C SER A 115 1.15 -19.51 -14.26
N ASP A 116 1.47 -18.86 -15.38
CA ASP A 116 2.85 -18.71 -15.84
C ASP A 116 3.57 -17.53 -15.17
N LEU A 117 2.83 -16.50 -14.77
CA LEU A 117 3.34 -15.39 -13.97
C LEU A 117 3.71 -15.82 -12.55
N PHE A 118 3.01 -16.81 -11.99
CA PHE A 118 3.34 -17.32 -10.65
C PHE A 118 4.63 -18.16 -10.61
N LYS A 119 5.14 -18.63 -11.77
CA LYS A 119 6.36 -19.46 -11.87
C LYS A 119 7.66 -18.64 -11.79
N ASN A 120 7.71 -17.46 -12.39
CA ASN A 120 8.91 -16.61 -12.40
C ASN A 120 8.78 -15.43 -11.43
N SER A 121 9.70 -15.35 -10.47
CA SER A 121 9.71 -14.28 -9.45
C SER A 121 9.90 -12.88 -10.03
N LEU A 122 10.61 -12.76 -11.17
CA LEU A 122 10.84 -11.46 -11.83
C LEU A 122 9.60 -10.94 -12.56
N ASP A 123 8.86 -11.84 -13.23
CA ASP A 123 7.60 -11.47 -13.89
C ASP A 123 6.59 -10.95 -12.85
N LYS A 124 6.50 -11.56 -11.67
CA LYS A 124 5.67 -11.05 -10.56
C LYS A 124 5.97 -9.60 -10.17
N VAL A 125 7.25 -9.23 -10.13
CA VAL A 125 7.65 -7.86 -9.75
C VAL A 125 7.29 -6.88 -10.86
N ILE A 126 7.58 -7.23 -12.12
CA ILE A 126 7.33 -6.38 -13.28
C ILE A 126 5.84 -6.18 -13.52
N PHE A 127 5.04 -7.23 -13.35
CA PHE A 127 3.59 -7.14 -13.53
C PHE A 127 2.86 -6.68 -12.27
N GLY A 128 3.49 -6.71 -11.09
CA GLY A 128 2.93 -6.17 -9.85
C GLY A 128 3.25 -4.69 -9.58
N THR A 129 4.27 -4.13 -10.24
CA THR A 129 4.67 -2.72 -10.09
C THR A 129 3.68 -1.70 -10.68
N PRO A 130 2.94 -1.96 -11.78
CA PRO A 130 1.97 -1.02 -12.33
C PRO A 130 0.87 -0.63 -11.33
N SER A 131 0.38 -1.57 -10.50
CA SER A 131 -0.64 -1.25 -9.49
C SER A 131 -0.12 -0.26 -8.44
N THR A 132 1.13 -0.42 -7.99
CA THR A 132 1.76 0.51 -7.04
C THR A 132 1.98 1.89 -7.66
N ILE A 133 2.30 1.96 -8.96
CA ILE A 133 2.44 3.23 -9.69
C ILE A 133 1.08 3.94 -9.81
N ILE A 134 0.02 3.22 -10.16
CA ILE A 134 -1.34 3.77 -10.24
C ILE A 134 -1.78 4.29 -8.87
N PHE A 135 -1.58 3.49 -7.81
CA PHE A 135 -1.89 3.89 -6.45
C PHE A 135 -1.10 5.15 -6.04
N GLY A 136 0.20 5.18 -6.32
CA GLY A 136 1.04 6.34 -6.04
C GLY A 136 0.57 7.60 -6.76
N THR A 137 0.18 7.47 -8.02
CA THR A 137 -0.35 8.58 -8.82
C THR A 137 -1.62 9.15 -8.20
N ILE A 138 -2.57 8.30 -7.81
CA ILE A 138 -3.81 8.71 -7.15
C ILE A 138 -3.51 9.46 -5.84
N VAL A 139 -2.64 8.91 -5.00
CA VAL A 139 -2.29 9.49 -3.70
C VAL A 139 -1.58 10.84 -3.86
N ILE A 140 -0.63 10.95 -4.79
CA ILE A 140 0.12 12.19 -5.05
C ILE A 140 -0.81 13.27 -5.60
N LEU A 141 -1.67 12.95 -6.57
CA LEU A 141 -2.65 13.90 -7.11
C LEU A 141 -3.58 14.41 -6.02
N TYR A 142 -4.08 13.52 -5.17
CA TYR A 142 -4.92 13.92 -4.04
C TYR A 142 -4.16 14.80 -3.06
N TYR A 143 -2.91 14.46 -2.72
CA TYR A 143 -2.06 15.27 -1.84
C TYR A 143 -1.87 16.69 -2.37
N LEU A 144 -1.54 16.83 -3.67
CA LEU A 144 -1.36 18.13 -4.33
C LEU A 144 -2.65 18.98 -4.30
N ILE A 145 -3.80 18.36 -4.56
CA ILE A 145 -5.11 19.04 -4.51
C ILE A 145 -5.46 19.46 -3.08
N ALA A 146 -5.26 18.58 -2.11
CA ALA A 146 -5.54 18.85 -0.69
C ALA A 146 -4.63 19.96 -0.13
N SER A 147 -3.35 19.96 -0.54
CA SER A 147 -2.37 20.99 -0.20
C SER A 147 -2.76 22.35 -0.80
N LYS A 148 -3.11 22.41 -2.10
CA LYS A 148 -3.55 23.65 -2.75
C LYS A 148 -4.83 24.23 -2.15
N LYS A 149 -5.76 23.39 -1.69
CA LYS A 149 -7.02 23.83 -1.08
C LYS A 149 -6.89 24.23 0.40
N GLY A 150 -5.69 24.20 0.99
CA GLY A 150 -5.47 24.52 2.41
C GLY A 150 -6.20 23.59 3.37
N LYS A 151 -6.64 22.41 2.92
CA LYS A 151 -7.43 21.46 3.73
C LYS A 151 -6.57 20.69 4.73
N LEU A 152 -5.26 20.64 4.50
CA LEU A 152 -4.29 20.01 5.41
C LEU A 152 -4.11 20.90 6.64
N ARG A 153 -4.79 20.55 7.73
CA ARG A 153 -4.69 21.26 9.02
C ARG A 153 -3.55 20.69 9.87
#